data_AF-A0A401VV32-F1
#
_entry.id   AF-A0A401VV32-F1
#
_cell.length_a   1.000
_cell.length_b   1.000
_cell.length_c   1.000
_cell.angle_alpha   90.00
_cell.angle_beta   90.00
_cell.angle_gamma   90.00
#
_symmetry.space_group_name_H-M   'P 1'
#
loop_
_entity.id
_entity.type
_entity.pdbx_description
1 polymer ?
#
loop_
_entity_poly.entity_id
_entity_poly.type
_entity_poly.pdbx_seq_one_letter_code
_entity_poly.pdbx_strand_id
1 'polypeptide(L)'
;MGLFRRGPKRDPREAPRDGEFSFFSEREGGVFRSQVRQAFAERGLEVTVYAGMVADSGGRQFGLGNLAAVCHRDRRGERVWPAMIRDHVGKVLRTMDGPQPMETLSEDEIRARLFPRVVAEETLPPAESFRYGRAPAPGLREVLALDLPEAVQMLSADSLSDLGEVAELRIRALNNLRALPVEGHETVRRGDGSSFEVVLGDSFFTASRVLVLDDLVERIMGTPLTGDGALVAMPFRHQLAFHPIHDAQVVPALQAMAQFAAAGHEDAAGAISPNVFWWRRGAMTRLSEPDGDGLRVVVDLEFQDMLERLVQDEA
;
A
#
# COMPACT_ATOMS: atom_id res chain seq x y z
N MET A 1 -23.09 11.44 32.03
CA MET A 1 -23.44 10.13 31.44
C MET A 1 -22.54 9.87 30.24
N GLY A 2 -21.39 9.23 30.47
CA GLY A 2 -20.44 8.89 29.41
C GLY A 2 -20.94 7.70 28.60
N LEU A 3 -21.24 7.94 27.32
CA LEU A 3 -21.54 6.90 26.33
C LEU A 3 -20.25 6.14 26.00
N PHE A 4 -19.95 5.10 26.78
CA PHE A 4 -19.04 4.04 26.39
C PHE A 4 -19.59 3.39 25.12
N ARG A 5 -19.17 3.87 23.95
CA ARG A 5 -19.36 3.16 22.68
C ARG A 5 -18.53 1.88 22.77
N ARG A 6 -19.18 0.77 23.14
CA ARG A 6 -18.65 -0.59 22.98
C ARG A 6 -18.11 -0.71 21.56
N GLY A 7 -16.87 -1.17 21.42
CA GLY A 7 -16.30 -1.56 20.14
C GLY A 7 -17.18 -2.61 19.44
N PRO A 8 -16.96 -2.85 18.14
CA PRO A 8 -17.79 -3.76 17.37
C PRO A 8 -17.80 -5.15 18.03
N LYS A 9 -18.96 -5.80 18.05
CA LYS A 9 -19.12 -7.17 18.56
C LYS A 9 -18.50 -8.12 17.54
N ARG A 10 -17.17 -8.29 17.62
CA ARG A 10 -16.40 -9.25 16.83
C ARG A 10 -16.43 -10.61 17.47
N ASP A 11 -16.20 -11.64 16.66
CA ASP A 11 -16.00 -12.98 17.20
C ASP A 11 -14.72 -13.06 18.03
N PRO A 12 -14.71 -13.86 19.12
CA PRO A 12 -13.57 -13.98 20.02
C PRO A 12 -12.33 -14.48 19.29
N ARG A 13 -11.15 -14.15 19.83
CA ARG A 13 -9.84 -14.57 19.27
C ARG A 13 -9.67 -16.09 19.18
N GLU A 14 -10.40 -16.83 20.01
CA GLU A 14 -10.40 -18.30 20.08
C GLU A 14 -11.25 -18.97 19.00
N ALA A 15 -12.06 -18.23 18.24
CA ALA A 15 -12.85 -18.80 17.16
C ALA A 15 -11.96 -19.27 15.99
N PRO A 16 -12.34 -20.36 15.30
CA PRO A 16 -11.68 -20.78 14.05
C PRO A 16 -11.58 -19.65 13.05
N ARG A 17 -10.41 -19.54 12.40
CA ARG A 17 -10.09 -18.49 11.43
C ARG A 17 -10.47 -18.92 10.03
N ASP A 18 -10.97 -17.95 9.28
CA ASP A 18 -11.26 -18.15 7.87
C ASP A 18 -9.96 -18.50 7.12
N GLY A 19 -10.03 -19.53 6.27
CA GLY A 19 -8.85 -20.07 5.59
C GLY A 19 -8.20 -19.12 4.56
N GLU A 20 -8.95 -18.15 4.03
CA GLU A 20 -8.43 -17.14 3.10
C GLU A 20 -8.15 -15.83 3.82
N PHE A 21 -9.10 -15.37 4.65
CA PHE A 21 -9.02 -14.09 5.35
C PHE A 21 -8.83 -14.33 6.84
N SER A 22 -7.61 -14.67 7.27
CA SER A 22 -7.30 -15.07 8.65
C SER A 22 -7.65 -14.03 9.72
N PHE A 23 -7.84 -12.76 9.35
CA PHE A 23 -8.37 -11.72 10.24
C PHE A 23 -9.87 -11.85 10.55
N PHE A 24 -10.62 -12.64 9.77
CA PHE A 24 -12.00 -13.01 10.06
C PHE A 24 -12.09 -14.34 10.84
N SER A 25 -13.15 -14.49 11.62
CA SER A 25 -13.62 -15.83 11.99
C SER A 25 -14.25 -16.51 10.76
N GLU A 26 -14.37 -17.85 10.77
CA GLU A 26 -15.11 -18.57 9.73
C GLU A 26 -16.56 -18.05 9.55
N ARG A 27 -17.22 -17.67 10.66
CA ARG A 27 -18.57 -17.10 10.63
C ARG A 27 -18.57 -15.74 9.93
N GLU A 28 -17.67 -14.84 10.33
CA GLU A 28 -17.53 -13.51 9.75
C GLU A 28 -17.22 -13.62 8.24
N GLY A 29 -16.30 -14.49 7.85
CA GLY A 29 -15.97 -14.77 6.45
C GLY A 29 -17.16 -15.31 5.65
N GLY A 30 -17.96 -16.21 6.23
CA GLY A 30 -19.19 -16.71 5.61
C GLY A 30 -20.26 -15.64 5.41
N VAL A 31 -20.48 -14.80 6.43
CA VAL A 31 -21.41 -13.65 6.35
C VAL A 31 -20.96 -12.66 5.28
N PHE A 32 -19.67 -12.32 5.26
CA PHE A 32 -19.07 -11.44 4.26
C PHE A 32 -19.33 -11.95 2.83
N ARG A 33 -18.98 -13.21 2.53
CA ARG A 33 -19.15 -13.81 1.20
C ARG A 33 -20.62 -13.91 0.77
N SER A 34 -21.51 -14.21 1.70
CA SER A 34 -22.96 -14.23 1.42
C SER A 34 -23.48 -12.84 1.02
N GLN A 35 -23.05 -11.79 1.73
CA GLN A 35 -23.42 -10.42 1.43
C GLN A 35 -22.84 -9.93 0.10
N VAL A 36 -21.61 -10.32 -0.24
CA VAL A 36 -21.00 -10.04 -1.56
C VAL A 36 -21.84 -10.65 -2.67
N ARG A 37 -22.18 -11.94 -2.57
CA ARG A 37 -23.05 -12.61 -3.56
C ARG A 37 -24.38 -11.86 -3.73
N GLN A 38 -25.02 -11.52 -2.62
CA GLN A 38 -26.29 -10.79 -2.65
C GLN A 38 -26.15 -9.43 -3.33
N ALA A 39 -25.08 -8.68 -3.07
CA ALA A 39 -24.86 -7.36 -3.66
C ALA A 39 -24.67 -7.41 -5.18
N PHE A 40 -24.01 -8.44 -5.72
CA PHE A 40 -23.91 -8.67 -7.17
C PHE A 40 -25.26 -9.08 -7.77
N ALA A 41 -25.98 -9.99 -7.13
CA ALA A 41 -27.31 -10.42 -7.59
C ALA A 41 -28.34 -9.27 -7.59
N GLU A 42 -28.34 -8.40 -6.58
CA GLU A 42 -29.18 -7.18 -6.53
C GLU A 42 -28.91 -6.22 -7.69
N ARG A 43 -27.74 -6.33 -8.34
CA ARG A 43 -27.33 -5.55 -9.51
C ARG A 43 -27.50 -6.32 -10.83
N GLY A 44 -28.11 -7.49 -10.80
CA GLY A 44 -28.39 -8.31 -11.98
C GLY A 44 -27.19 -9.09 -12.52
N LEU A 45 -26.10 -9.22 -11.74
CA LEU A 45 -24.96 -10.06 -12.12
C LEU A 45 -24.89 -11.29 -11.21
N GLU A 46 -25.12 -12.46 -11.80
CA GLU A 46 -24.92 -13.74 -11.12
C GLU A 46 -23.44 -14.09 -11.05
N VAL A 47 -22.94 -14.40 -9.85
CA VAL A 47 -21.53 -14.70 -9.59
C VAL A 47 -21.37 -15.96 -8.74
N THR A 48 -20.34 -16.73 -9.05
CA THR A 48 -19.84 -17.81 -8.21
C THR A 48 -18.84 -17.26 -7.21
N VAL A 49 -19.06 -17.50 -5.92
CA VAL A 49 -18.18 -17.04 -4.85
C VAL A 49 -17.18 -18.12 -4.47
N TYR A 50 -15.89 -17.76 -4.53
CA TYR A 50 -14.76 -18.55 -4.07
C TYR A 50 -14.19 -17.97 -2.77
N ALA A 51 -13.12 -18.58 -2.25
CA ALA A 51 -12.52 -18.19 -0.98
C ALA A 51 -12.07 -16.72 -0.97
N GLY A 52 -11.32 -16.28 -1.99
CA GLY A 52 -10.77 -14.91 -2.08
C GLY A 52 -11.32 -14.03 -3.20
N MET A 53 -12.29 -14.53 -3.98
CA MET A 53 -12.73 -13.89 -5.22
C MET A 53 -14.16 -14.27 -5.59
N VAL A 54 -14.80 -13.49 -6.45
CA VAL A 54 -16.01 -13.90 -7.16
C VAL A 54 -15.73 -13.96 -8.65
N ALA A 55 -16.34 -14.91 -9.35
CA ALA A 55 -16.29 -14.97 -10.81
C ALA A 55 -17.69 -15.00 -11.41
N ASP A 56 -17.88 -14.31 -12.52
CA ASP A 56 -19.14 -14.39 -13.27
C ASP A 56 -19.11 -15.50 -14.32
N SER A 57 -20.25 -15.70 -15.00
CA SER A 57 -20.38 -16.69 -16.08
C SER A 57 -19.55 -16.37 -17.33
N GLY A 58 -19.09 -15.12 -17.47
CA GLY A 58 -18.18 -14.68 -18.53
C GLY A 58 -16.70 -14.93 -18.24
N GLY A 59 -16.37 -15.52 -17.08
CA GLY A 59 -15.00 -15.77 -16.66
C GLY A 59 -14.29 -14.55 -16.07
N ARG A 60 -15.00 -13.44 -15.85
CA ARG A 60 -14.46 -12.25 -15.19
C ARG A 60 -14.33 -12.52 -13.69
N GLN A 61 -13.26 -12.03 -13.10
CA GLN A 61 -12.91 -12.31 -11.70
C GLN A 61 -12.73 -11.01 -10.91
N PHE A 62 -13.30 -10.94 -9.70
CA PHE A 62 -13.15 -9.81 -8.79
C PHE A 62 -12.59 -10.30 -7.47
N GLY A 63 -11.39 -9.83 -7.12
CA GLY A 63 -10.76 -10.13 -5.84
C GLY A 63 -11.48 -9.47 -4.67
N LEU A 64 -11.65 -10.21 -3.57
CA LEU A 64 -12.36 -9.74 -2.38
C LEU A 64 -11.45 -9.24 -1.27
N GLY A 65 -10.12 -9.44 -1.36
CA GLY A 65 -9.19 -9.12 -0.27
C GLY A 65 -9.25 -7.68 0.22
N ASN A 66 -9.31 -6.71 -0.70
CA ASN A 66 -9.42 -5.29 -0.33
C ASN A 66 -10.75 -4.98 0.38
N LEU A 67 -11.87 -5.51 -0.13
CA LEU A 67 -13.18 -5.29 0.47
C LEU A 67 -13.28 -5.96 1.84
N ALA A 68 -12.74 -7.17 1.97
CA ALA A 68 -12.66 -7.92 3.23
C ALA A 68 -11.88 -7.14 4.29
N ALA A 69 -10.67 -6.67 3.98
CA ALA A 69 -9.86 -5.89 4.91
C ALA A 69 -10.52 -4.56 5.32
N VAL A 70 -11.17 -3.86 4.38
CA VAL A 70 -11.90 -2.62 4.68
C VAL A 70 -13.10 -2.88 5.58
N CYS A 71 -13.88 -3.93 5.31
CA CYS A 71 -14.99 -4.35 6.19
C CYS A 71 -14.50 -4.74 7.59
N HIS A 72 -13.37 -5.47 7.67
CA HIS A 72 -12.78 -5.88 8.94
C HIS A 72 -12.40 -4.65 9.80
N ARG A 73 -11.73 -3.66 9.21
CA ARG A 73 -11.22 -2.48 9.93
C ARG A 73 -12.31 -1.49 10.38
N ASP A 74 -13.52 -1.55 9.84
CA ASP A 74 -14.58 -0.62 10.23
C ASP A 74 -15.04 -0.84 11.68
N ARG A 75 -14.89 0.21 12.49
CA ARG A 75 -15.24 0.22 13.93
C ARG A 75 -16.73 -0.03 14.19
N ARG A 76 -17.61 0.11 13.20
CA ARG A 76 -19.05 -0.13 13.32
C ARG A 76 -19.41 -1.61 13.13
N GLY A 77 -18.45 -2.45 12.71
CA GLY A 77 -18.56 -3.91 12.59
C GLY A 77 -19.55 -4.39 11.52
N GLU A 78 -19.97 -5.65 11.63
CA GLU A 78 -20.86 -6.34 10.67
C GLU A 78 -22.12 -5.56 10.28
N ARG A 79 -22.62 -4.68 11.17
CA ARG A 79 -23.82 -3.87 10.93
C ARG A 79 -23.72 -2.98 9.69
N VAL A 80 -22.52 -2.51 9.34
CA VAL A 80 -22.33 -1.62 8.17
C VAL A 80 -21.85 -2.35 6.93
N TRP A 81 -21.46 -3.63 7.04
CA TRP A 81 -20.93 -4.41 5.93
C TRP A 81 -21.88 -4.45 4.73
N PRO A 82 -23.21 -4.67 4.86
CA PRO A 82 -24.11 -4.69 3.71
C PRO A 82 -24.10 -3.38 2.92
N ALA A 83 -23.98 -2.23 3.60
CA ALA A 83 -23.93 -0.93 2.94
C ALA A 83 -22.59 -0.73 2.21
N MET A 84 -21.48 -1.07 2.87
CA MET A 84 -20.13 -0.95 2.30
C MET A 84 -19.92 -1.87 1.09
N ILE A 85 -20.38 -3.12 1.20
CA ILE A 85 -20.29 -4.11 0.12
C ILE A 85 -21.12 -3.64 -1.09
N ARG A 86 -22.35 -3.17 -0.88
CA ARG A 86 -23.20 -2.67 -1.99
C ARG A 86 -22.62 -1.44 -2.67
N ASP A 87 -22.03 -0.53 -1.91
CA ASP A 87 -21.33 0.63 -2.48
C ASP A 87 -20.13 0.20 -3.33
N HIS A 88 -19.30 -0.70 -2.79
CA HIS A 88 -18.13 -1.21 -3.50
C HIS A 88 -18.49 -1.97 -4.78
N VAL A 89 -19.42 -2.93 -4.71
CA VAL A 89 -19.90 -3.66 -5.89
C VAL A 89 -20.49 -2.69 -6.91
N GLY A 90 -21.22 -1.67 -6.45
CA GLY A 90 -21.74 -0.62 -7.32
C GLY A 90 -20.64 0.13 -8.08
N LYS A 91 -19.52 0.46 -7.43
CA LYS A 91 -18.37 1.11 -8.06
C LYS A 91 -17.66 0.20 -9.06
N VAL A 92 -17.47 -1.07 -8.70
CA VAL A 92 -16.86 -2.08 -9.59
C VAL A 92 -17.67 -2.23 -10.88
N LEU A 93 -18.99 -2.41 -10.77
CA LEU A 93 -19.85 -2.57 -11.94
C LEU A 93 -19.91 -1.30 -12.81
N ARG A 94 -19.99 -0.11 -12.19
CA ARG A 94 -19.92 1.16 -12.96
C ARG A 94 -18.61 1.32 -13.72
N THR A 95 -17.50 0.87 -13.13
CA THR A 95 -16.18 0.93 -13.78
C THR A 95 -16.07 -0.06 -14.92
N MET A 96 -16.75 -1.22 -14.83
CA MET A 96 -16.80 -2.21 -15.91
C MET A 96 -17.68 -1.79 -17.08
N ASP A 97 -18.90 -1.31 -16.80
CA ASP A 97 -19.89 -0.98 -17.82
C ASP A 97 -19.66 0.43 -18.39
N GLY A 98 -18.80 1.21 -17.73
CA GLY A 98 -18.39 2.54 -18.18
C GLY A 98 -17.40 2.48 -19.36
N PRO A 99 -17.37 3.53 -20.20
CA PRO A 99 -16.37 3.63 -21.25
C PRO A 99 -14.96 3.66 -20.65
N GLN A 100 -13.98 3.10 -21.38
CA GLN A 100 -12.61 3.05 -20.87
C GLN A 100 -12.09 4.49 -20.70
N PRO A 101 -11.38 4.82 -19.60
CA PRO A 101 -10.84 6.16 -19.41
C PRO A 101 -9.95 6.62 -20.56
N MET A 102 -9.21 5.67 -21.15
CA MET A 102 -8.35 5.90 -22.32
C MET A 102 -9.12 6.33 -23.58
N GLU A 103 -10.40 5.96 -23.70
CA GLU A 103 -11.24 6.31 -24.86
C GLU A 103 -12.01 7.62 -24.67
N THR A 104 -12.10 8.10 -23.43
CA THR A 104 -12.96 9.24 -23.05
C THR A 104 -12.20 10.46 -22.59
N LEU A 105 -11.03 10.28 -21.99
CA LEU A 105 -10.19 11.37 -21.52
C LEU A 105 -9.27 11.85 -22.64
N SER A 106 -9.07 13.16 -22.70
CA SER A 106 -8.01 13.74 -23.54
C SER A 106 -6.63 13.33 -23.04
N GLU A 107 -5.62 13.35 -23.91
CA GLU A 107 -4.23 13.06 -23.52
C GLU A 107 -3.76 13.92 -22.35
N ASP A 108 -4.13 15.20 -22.31
CA ASP A 108 -3.74 16.12 -21.24
C ASP A 108 -4.38 15.75 -19.90
N GLU A 109 -5.63 15.28 -19.91
CA GLU A 109 -6.30 14.78 -18.70
C GLU A 109 -5.67 13.48 -18.20
N ILE A 110 -5.32 12.57 -19.11
CA ILE A 110 -4.61 11.33 -18.77
C ILE A 110 -3.27 11.69 -18.14
N ARG A 111 -2.49 12.57 -18.77
CA ARG A 111 -1.18 13.04 -18.27
C ARG A 111 -1.28 13.79 -16.94
N ALA A 112 -2.39 14.46 -16.65
CA ALA A 112 -2.62 15.13 -15.38
C ALA A 112 -3.00 14.16 -14.24
N ARG A 113 -3.61 13.02 -14.58
CA ARG A 113 -4.04 11.96 -13.64
C ARG A 113 -3.06 10.80 -13.56
N LEU A 114 -1.91 10.91 -14.21
CA LEU A 114 -0.90 9.86 -14.25
C LEU A 114 0.01 9.94 -13.02
N PHE A 115 0.16 8.84 -12.29
CA PHE A 115 1.01 8.74 -11.11
C PHE A 115 1.81 7.43 -11.11
N PRO A 116 3.03 7.42 -10.55
CA PRO A 116 3.75 6.19 -10.33
C PRO A 116 3.20 5.52 -9.08
N ARG A 117 3.11 4.21 -9.11
CA ARG A 117 2.58 3.41 -8.03
C ARG A 117 3.56 2.29 -7.68
N VAL A 118 3.97 2.26 -6.41
CA VAL A 118 4.73 1.14 -5.86
C VAL A 118 3.74 0.09 -5.38
N VAL A 119 3.93 -1.15 -5.83
CA VAL A 119 3.12 -2.32 -5.47
C VAL A 119 4.02 -3.50 -5.14
N ALA A 120 3.48 -4.47 -4.41
CA ALA A 120 4.16 -5.76 -4.22
C ALA A 120 4.13 -6.53 -5.55
N GLU A 121 5.26 -7.07 -5.98
CA GLU A 121 5.40 -7.71 -7.29
C GLU A 121 4.49 -8.94 -7.43
N GLU A 122 4.28 -9.69 -6.36
CA GLU A 122 3.35 -10.83 -6.29
C GLU A 122 1.87 -10.46 -6.49
N THR A 123 1.50 -9.19 -6.30
CA THR A 123 0.11 -8.74 -6.50
C THR A 123 -0.17 -8.35 -7.95
N LEU A 124 0.85 -8.30 -8.79
CA LEU A 124 0.68 -7.91 -10.18
C LEU A 124 0.15 -9.09 -11.03
N PRO A 125 -0.71 -8.79 -12.02
CA PRO A 125 -1.02 -9.71 -13.11
C PRO A 125 0.25 -10.14 -13.87
N PRO A 126 0.16 -11.08 -14.84
CA PRO A 126 1.31 -11.66 -15.53
C PRO A 126 2.42 -10.66 -15.85
N ALA A 127 3.66 -11.02 -15.51
CA ALA A 127 4.81 -10.12 -15.52
C ALA A 127 5.07 -9.42 -16.87
N GLU A 128 4.57 -9.98 -17.98
CA GLU A 128 4.69 -9.37 -19.31
C GLU A 128 3.96 -8.04 -19.41
N SER A 129 2.76 -7.93 -18.84
CA SER A 129 1.93 -6.72 -18.88
C SER A 129 2.58 -5.53 -18.17
N PHE A 130 3.48 -5.77 -17.23
CA PHE A 130 4.13 -4.74 -16.40
C PHE A 130 5.65 -4.80 -16.46
N ARG A 131 6.21 -5.41 -17.51
CA ARG A 131 7.67 -5.57 -17.69
C ARG A 131 8.39 -4.23 -17.85
N TYR A 132 7.69 -3.19 -18.34
CA TYR A 132 8.20 -1.83 -18.40
C TYR A 132 8.53 -1.24 -17.02
N GLY A 133 7.87 -1.77 -15.97
CA GLY A 133 7.99 -1.28 -14.61
C GLY A 133 9.38 -1.50 -14.04
N ARG A 134 9.86 -0.54 -13.24
CA ARG A 134 11.14 -0.66 -12.54
C ARG A 134 10.96 -1.45 -11.25
N ALA A 135 12.00 -2.16 -10.82
CA ALA A 135 12.04 -2.78 -9.50
C ALA A 135 12.86 -1.86 -8.57
N PRO A 136 12.21 -1.02 -7.73
CA PRO A 136 12.94 -0.10 -6.88
C PRO A 136 13.64 -0.83 -5.71
N ALA A 137 13.15 -2.01 -5.34
CA ALA A 137 13.75 -2.96 -4.42
C ALA A 137 13.26 -4.39 -4.76
N PRO A 138 13.94 -5.45 -4.29
CA PRO A 138 13.47 -6.82 -4.46
C PRO A 138 12.04 -7.01 -3.92
N GLY A 139 11.16 -7.64 -4.72
CA GLY A 139 9.75 -7.88 -4.38
C GLY A 139 8.83 -6.66 -4.55
N LEU A 140 9.36 -5.52 -4.98
CA LEU A 140 8.58 -4.33 -5.28
C LEU A 140 8.63 -4.02 -6.77
N ARG A 141 7.54 -3.44 -7.28
CA ARG A 141 7.47 -2.95 -8.65
C ARG A 141 6.85 -1.55 -8.71
N GLU A 142 7.49 -0.68 -9.47
CA GLU A 142 6.98 0.63 -9.86
C GLU A 142 6.22 0.48 -11.18
N VAL A 143 4.92 0.79 -11.18
CA VAL A 143 4.05 0.82 -12.35
C VAL A 143 3.43 2.20 -12.52
N LEU A 144 2.94 2.52 -13.72
CA LEU A 144 2.17 3.73 -13.94
C LEU A 144 0.68 3.46 -13.76
N ALA A 145 -0.03 4.38 -13.14
CA ALA A 145 -1.45 4.27 -12.88
C ALA A 145 -2.18 5.59 -13.09
N LEU A 146 -3.46 5.50 -13.45
CA LEU A 146 -4.38 6.63 -13.52
C LEU A 146 -5.18 6.72 -12.23
N ASP A 147 -5.23 7.93 -11.66
CA ASP A 147 -6.13 8.27 -10.57
C ASP A 147 -7.49 8.68 -11.12
N LEU A 148 -8.49 7.81 -10.96
CA LEU A 148 -9.85 8.04 -11.44
C LEU A 148 -10.77 8.32 -10.24
N PRO A 149 -11.92 9.01 -10.44
CA PRO A 149 -12.79 9.40 -9.33
C PRO A 149 -13.23 8.25 -8.40
N GLU A 150 -13.34 7.03 -8.93
CA GLU A 150 -13.85 5.86 -8.21
C GLU A 150 -12.81 4.74 -8.03
N ALA A 151 -11.66 4.82 -8.69
CA ALA A 151 -10.67 3.75 -8.73
C ALA A 151 -9.28 4.22 -9.16
N VAL A 152 -8.25 3.40 -8.89
CA VAL A 152 -6.93 3.58 -9.48
C VAL A 152 -6.68 2.46 -10.48
N GLN A 153 -6.47 2.83 -11.74
CA GLN A 153 -6.22 1.88 -12.84
C GLN A 153 -4.73 1.79 -13.12
N MET A 154 -4.14 0.61 -12.94
CA MET A 154 -2.76 0.35 -13.38
C MET A 154 -2.71 0.16 -14.89
N LEU A 155 -1.74 0.78 -15.55
CA LEU A 155 -1.59 0.74 -17.00
C LEU A 155 -0.65 -0.40 -17.40
N SER A 156 -1.07 -1.23 -18.36
CA SER A 156 -0.20 -2.23 -18.96
C SER A 156 0.78 -1.59 -19.95
N ALA A 157 1.78 -2.36 -20.39
CA ALA A 157 2.70 -1.95 -21.44
C ALA A 157 1.94 -1.50 -22.71
N ASP A 158 0.91 -2.27 -23.10
CA ASP A 158 0.09 -1.96 -24.28
C ASP A 158 -0.71 -0.66 -24.11
N SER A 159 -1.25 -0.39 -22.92
CA SER A 159 -1.95 0.89 -22.67
C SER A 159 -1.00 2.09 -22.71
N LEU A 160 0.28 1.89 -22.39
CA LEU A 160 1.28 2.96 -22.40
C LEU A 160 1.81 3.22 -23.80
N SER A 161 1.94 2.21 -24.65
CA SER A 161 2.45 2.40 -26.02
C SER A 161 1.60 3.36 -26.85
N ASP A 162 0.31 3.45 -26.55
CA ASP A 162 -0.61 4.38 -27.20
C ASP A 162 -0.49 5.83 -26.67
N LEU A 163 0.07 6.02 -25.47
CA LEU A 163 0.20 7.33 -24.82
C LEU A 163 1.55 8.02 -25.06
N GLY A 164 2.59 7.24 -25.36
CA GLY A 164 3.92 7.73 -25.65
C GLY A 164 5.03 6.95 -24.93
N GLU A 165 6.22 7.52 -24.93
CA GLU A 165 7.41 6.89 -24.35
C GLU A 165 7.29 6.75 -22.83
N VAL A 166 7.46 5.52 -22.33
CA VAL A 166 7.31 5.19 -20.90
C VAL A 166 8.22 6.04 -20.02
N ALA A 167 9.42 6.36 -20.48
CA ALA A 167 10.36 7.20 -19.74
C ALA A 167 9.83 8.63 -19.52
N GLU A 168 9.19 9.22 -20.53
CA GLU A 168 8.61 10.57 -20.45
C GLU A 168 7.36 10.57 -19.58
N LEU A 169 6.50 9.56 -19.77
CA LEU A 169 5.30 9.35 -18.95
C LEU A 169 5.67 9.19 -17.47
N ARG A 170 6.76 8.48 -17.17
CA ARG A 170 7.28 8.34 -15.80
C ARG A 170 7.75 9.66 -15.22
N ILE A 171 8.49 10.49 -15.98
CA ILE A 171 8.92 11.82 -15.50
C ILE A 171 7.70 12.66 -15.15
N ARG A 172 6.68 12.66 -16.02
CA ARG A 172 5.42 13.37 -15.77
C ARG A 172 4.72 12.85 -14.51
N ALA A 173 4.64 11.53 -14.37
CA ALA A 173 4.01 10.89 -13.22
C ALA A 173 4.71 11.28 -11.90
N LEU A 174 6.05 11.25 -11.87
CA LEU A 174 6.82 11.68 -10.70
C LEU A 174 6.58 13.16 -10.36
N ASN A 175 6.43 14.03 -11.37
CA ASN A 175 6.09 15.44 -11.14
C ASN A 175 4.69 15.60 -10.53
N ASN A 176 3.70 14.84 -11.01
CA ASN A 176 2.37 14.83 -10.41
C ASN A 176 2.42 14.34 -8.96
N LEU A 177 3.21 13.30 -8.67
CA LEU A 177 3.40 12.78 -7.31
C LEU A 177 3.99 13.83 -6.35
N ARG A 178 5.00 14.61 -6.79
CA ARG A 178 5.57 15.73 -6.01
C ARG A 178 4.55 16.84 -5.73
N ALA A 179 3.63 17.07 -6.67
CA ALA A 179 2.60 18.09 -6.54
C ALA A 179 1.49 17.70 -5.56
N LEU A 180 1.35 16.42 -5.21
CA LEU A 180 0.33 16.01 -4.24
C LEU A 180 0.57 16.63 -2.86
N PRO A 181 -0.50 17.08 -2.17
CA PRO A 181 -0.40 17.57 -0.81
C PRO A 181 0.01 16.44 0.15
N VAL A 182 0.65 16.79 1.25
CA VAL A 182 0.89 15.87 2.37
C VAL A 182 -0.30 16.00 3.33
N GLU A 183 -1.15 14.98 3.37
CA GLU A 183 -2.43 15.03 4.09
C GLU A 183 -2.28 14.80 5.60
N GLY A 184 -1.36 13.92 6.01
CA GLY A 184 -1.09 13.59 7.39
C GLY A 184 0.36 13.21 7.61
N HIS A 185 0.95 13.75 8.66
CA HIS A 185 2.31 13.50 9.10
C HIS A 185 2.35 13.43 10.62
N GLU A 186 2.93 12.36 11.14
CA GLU A 186 3.07 12.12 12.58
C GLU A 186 4.47 11.58 12.89
N THR A 187 5.06 12.07 13.98
CA THR A 187 6.29 11.47 14.54
C THR A 187 5.91 10.39 15.55
N VAL A 188 6.28 9.14 15.25
CA VAL A 188 6.13 8.04 16.19
C VAL A 188 7.35 8.02 17.09
N ARG A 189 7.12 8.14 18.41
CA ARG A 189 8.16 8.01 19.44
C ARG A 189 7.93 6.74 20.25
N ARG A 190 8.97 5.94 20.45
CA ARG A 190 8.94 4.73 21.27
C ARG A 190 9.59 4.99 22.63
N GLY A 191 9.28 4.11 23.59
CA GLY A 191 9.78 4.22 24.96
C GLY A 191 11.29 3.97 25.11
N ASP A 192 11.93 3.40 24.08
CA ASP A 192 13.38 3.19 24.00
C ASP A 192 14.14 4.41 23.44
N GLY A 193 13.44 5.52 23.17
CA GLY A 193 14.03 6.74 22.61
C GLY A 193 14.05 6.78 21.08
N SER A 194 13.73 5.67 20.40
CA SER A 194 13.65 5.68 18.94
C SER A 194 12.48 6.51 18.43
N SER A 195 12.69 7.17 17.29
CA SER A 195 11.62 7.89 16.61
C SER A 195 11.74 7.78 15.09
N PHE A 196 10.60 7.81 14.41
CA PHE A 196 10.50 7.83 12.97
C PHE A 196 9.26 8.61 12.54
N GLU A 197 9.28 9.11 11.32
CA GLU A 197 8.20 9.88 10.74
C GLU A 197 7.26 8.95 9.97
N VAL A 198 5.95 9.21 10.06
CA VAL A 198 4.90 8.49 9.34
C VAL A 198 4.06 9.47 8.56
N VAL A 199 3.99 9.26 7.26
CA VAL A 199 3.02 9.90 6.37
C VAL A 199 1.86 8.94 6.18
N LEU A 200 0.67 9.38 6.58
CA LEU A 200 -0.58 8.66 6.42
C LEU A 200 -1.54 9.56 5.64
N GLY A 201 -2.10 9.04 4.55
CA GLY A 201 -3.03 9.78 3.72
C GLY A 201 -4.10 8.88 3.13
N ASP A 202 -5.20 9.49 2.68
CA ASP A 202 -6.27 8.80 1.97
C ASP A 202 -5.89 8.53 0.50
N SER A 203 -4.86 9.21 -0.01
CA SER A 203 -4.32 8.96 -1.34
C SER A 203 -3.72 7.56 -1.49
N PHE A 204 -4.14 6.86 -2.55
CA PHE A 204 -3.61 5.56 -2.99
C PHE A 204 -2.11 5.59 -3.36
N PHE A 205 -1.52 6.79 -3.48
CA PHE A 205 -0.12 7.00 -3.88
C PHE A 205 0.78 7.34 -2.69
N THR A 206 0.29 7.27 -1.44
CA THR A 206 1.06 7.69 -0.27
C THR A 206 2.35 6.90 -0.08
N ALA A 207 2.30 5.58 -0.16
CA ALA A 207 3.52 4.75 -0.14
C ALA A 207 4.46 5.07 -1.31
N SER A 208 3.90 5.45 -2.47
CA SER A 208 4.67 5.72 -3.69
C SER A 208 5.52 6.99 -3.58
N ARG A 209 5.26 7.85 -2.58
CA ARG A 209 6.11 9.02 -2.27
C ARG A 209 7.55 8.63 -1.92
N VAL A 210 7.84 7.36 -1.62
CA VAL A 210 9.22 6.84 -1.51
C VAL A 210 10.07 7.10 -2.77
N LEU A 211 9.43 7.19 -3.95
CA LEU A 211 10.12 7.45 -5.22
C LEU A 211 10.61 8.90 -5.34
N VAL A 212 10.08 9.79 -4.50
CA VAL A 212 10.42 11.22 -4.43
C VAL A 212 10.77 11.59 -2.98
N LEU A 213 11.44 10.66 -2.27
CA LEU A 213 11.68 10.79 -0.84
C LEU A 213 12.50 12.04 -0.49
N ASP A 214 13.51 12.40 -1.29
CA ASP A 214 14.30 13.63 -1.08
C ASP A 214 13.38 14.87 -1.00
N ASP A 215 12.52 15.05 -2.01
CA ASP A 215 11.56 16.16 -2.07
C ASP A 215 10.56 16.12 -0.90
N LEU A 216 10.13 14.92 -0.49
CA LEU A 216 9.18 14.72 0.60
C LEU A 216 9.79 15.12 1.95
N VAL A 217 11.00 14.66 2.23
CA VAL A 217 11.70 14.91 3.49
C VAL A 217 12.03 16.39 3.61
N GLU A 218 12.54 17.02 2.56
CA GLU A 218 12.80 18.46 2.57
C GLU A 218 11.52 19.27 2.82
N ARG A 219 10.40 18.88 2.21
CA ARG A 219 9.10 19.53 2.42
C ARG A 219 8.57 19.37 3.85
N ILE A 220 8.74 18.20 4.47
CA ILE A 220 8.16 17.90 5.80
C ILE A 220 9.09 18.41 6.92
N MET A 221 10.38 18.10 6.81
CA MET A 221 11.38 18.34 7.87
C MET A 221 12.09 19.69 7.71
N GLY A 222 12.00 20.33 6.53
CA GLY A 222 12.72 21.57 6.22
C GLY A 222 14.21 21.39 5.96
N THR A 223 14.69 20.15 5.97
CA THR A 223 16.10 19.79 5.73
C THR A 223 16.19 18.64 4.71
N PRO A 224 17.17 18.68 3.79
CA PRO A 224 17.36 17.60 2.84
C PRO A 224 17.94 16.35 3.54
N LEU A 225 17.77 15.19 2.90
CA LEU A 225 18.44 13.97 3.34
C LEU A 225 19.96 14.12 3.23
N THR A 226 20.67 13.47 4.16
CA THR A 226 22.13 13.36 4.12
C THR A 226 22.55 12.40 3.00
N GLY A 227 23.86 12.33 2.74
CA GLY A 227 24.44 11.33 1.84
C GLY A 227 24.20 9.87 2.27
N ASP A 228 23.78 9.66 3.53
CA ASP A 228 23.46 8.36 4.12
C ASP A 228 22.00 7.96 3.91
N GLY A 229 21.16 8.87 3.43
CA GLY A 229 19.78 8.56 3.07
C GLY A 229 18.86 8.36 4.27
N ALA A 230 17.96 7.40 4.17
CA ALA A 230 16.93 7.14 5.17
C ALA A 230 16.59 5.66 5.28
N LEU A 231 16.11 5.23 6.45
CA LEU A 231 15.30 4.02 6.53
C LEU A 231 13.90 4.33 6.00
N VAL A 232 13.29 3.41 5.27
CA VAL A 232 11.91 3.53 4.78
C VAL A 232 11.14 2.23 4.94
N ALA A 233 9.85 2.34 5.22
CA ALA A 233 8.93 1.21 5.25
C ALA A 233 7.59 1.59 4.62
N MET A 234 7.01 0.65 3.86
CA MET A 234 5.76 0.83 3.13
C MET A 234 4.84 -0.37 3.39
N PRO A 235 4.22 -0.45 4.58
CA PRO A 235 3.36 -1.58 4.93
C PRO A 235 2.17 -1.73 3.99
N PHE A 236 1.54 -0.61 3.63
CA PHE A 236 0.41 -0.58 2.69
C PHE A 236 0.35 0.76 1.95
N ARG A 237 -0.39 0.79 0.84
CA ARG A 237 -0.46 1.91 -0.12
C ARG A 237 -0.73 3.31 0.45
N HIS A 238 -1.37 3.41 1.61
CA HIS A 238 -1.75 4.68 2.24
C HIS A 238 -0.75 5.13 3.32
N GLN A 239 0.34 4.39 3.53
CA GLN A 239 1.29 4.64 4.60
C GLN A 239 2.74 4.52 4.13
N LEU A 240 3.53 5.54 4.49
CA LEU A 240 4.97 5.57 4.31
C LEU A 240 5.59 5.96 5.65
N ALA A 241 6.47 5.13 6.19
CA ALA A 241 7.30 5.48 7.34
C ALA A 241 8.73 5.73 6.86
N PHE A 242 9.40 6.73 7.44
CA PHE A 242 10.81 6.98 7.15
C PHE A 242 11.56 7.51 8.39
N HIS A 243 12.87 7.27 8.42
CA HIS A 243 13.78 7.80 9.42
C HIS A 243 15.04 8.31 8.70
N PRO A 244 15.25 9.63 8.60
CA PRO A 244 16.48 10.20 8.05
C PRO A 244 17.70 9.74 8.87
N ILE A 245 18.76 9.31 8.19
CA ILE A 245 19.97 8.80 8.86
C ILE A 245 20.93 9.96 9.12
N HIS A 246 21.16 10.25 10.41
CA HIS A 246 22.05 11.32 10.85
C HIS A 246 23.06 10.86 11.91
N ASP A 247 22.71 9.84 12.69
CA ASP A 247 23.43 9.40 13.88
C ASP A 247 23.14 7.91 14.19
N ALA A 248 23.66 7.39 15.30
CA ALA A 248 23.49 5.99 15.69
C ALA A 248 22.05 5.61 16.09
N GLN A 249 21.10 6.56 16.16
CA GLN A 249 19.67 6.26 16.41
C GLN A 249 19.02 5.46 15.28
N VAL A 250 19.69 5.31 14.14
CA VAL A 250 19.30 4.42 13.04
C VAL A 250 19.07 2.97 13.51
N VAL A 251 19.86 2.46 14.47
CA VAL A 251 19.76 1.07 14.94
C VAL A 251 18.44 0.81 15.71
N PRO A 252 18.11 1.56 16.77
CA PRO A 252 16.83 1.37 17.46
C PRO A 252 15.63 1.78 16.57
N ALA A 253 15.80 2.77 15.67
CA ALA A 253 14.76 3.12 14.69
C ALA A 253 14.46 1.97 13.72
N LEU A 254 15.48 1.25 13.23
CA LEU A 254 15.31 0.10 12.35
C LEU A 254 14.44 -0.98 12.99
N GLN A 255 14.73 -1.34 14.24
CA GLN A 255 13.93 -2.35 14.97
C GLN A 255 12.48 -1.90 15.16
N ALA A 256 12.28 -0.63 15.56
CA ALA A 256 10.94 -0.07 15.77
C ALA A 256 10.13 0.03 14.47
N MET A 257 10.76 0.44 13.37
CA MET A 257 10.14 0.54 12.05
C MET A 257 9.78 -0.85 11.49
N ALA A 258 10.59 -1.86 11.77
CA ALA A 258 10.34 -3.20 11.26
C ALA A 258 9.14 -3.87 11.94
N GLN A 259 8.99 -3.73 13.25
CA GLN A 259 7.78 -4.15 13.97
C GLN A 259 6.54 -3.37 13.47
N PHE A 260 6.71 -2.07 13.22
CA PHE A 260 5.65 -1.22 12.67
C PHE A 260 5.22 -1.67 11.26
N ALA A 261 6.18 -2.00 10.40
CA ALA A 261 5.93 -2.44 9.04
C ALA A 261 5.23 -3.80 9.00
N ALA A 262 5.68 -4.77 9.79
CA ALA A 262 5.05 -6.08 9.90
C ALA A 262 3.59 -5.97 10.36
N ALA A 263 3.34 -5.25 11.46
CA ALA A 263 1.98 -5.04 11.98
C ALA A 263 1.08 -4.27 11.00
N GLY A 264 1.62 -3.26 10.32
CA GLY A 264 0.89 -2.49 9.32
C GLY A 264 0.51 -3.32 8.09
N HIS A 265 1.38 -4.26 7.70
CA HIS A 265 1.21 -5.12 6.53
C HIS A 265 0.13 -6.19 6.73
N GLU A 266 0.16 -6.92 7.85
CA GLU A 266 -0.77 -8.03 8.14
C GLU A 266 -2.25 -7.63 8.03
N ASP A 267 -2.59 -6.45 8.52
CA ASP A 267 -3.99 -6.05 8.64
C ASP A 267 -4.52 -5.28 7.41
N ALA A 268 -3.70 -4.96 6.40
CA ALA A 268 -3.98 -3.89 5.45
C ALA A 268 -4.58 -4.29 4.10
N ALA A 269 -5.59 -3.53 3.67
CA ALA A 269 -6.01 -3.51 2.28
C ALA A 269 -4.87 -2.90 1.42
N GLY A 270 -4.48 -3.60 0.34
CA GLY A 270 -3.38 -3.18 -0.54
C GLY A 270 -2.06 -3.07 0.18
N ALA A 271 -1.71 -4.15 0.88
CA ALA A 271 -0.39 -4.39 1.44
C ALA A 271 0.70 -4.26 0.34
N ILE A 272 1.86 -3.74 0.73
CA ILE A 272 3.00 -3.53 -0.18
C ILE A 272 4.22 -4.31 0.30
N SER A 273 4.70 -4.08 1.52
CA SER A 273 5.81 -4.86 2.06
C SER A 273 5.87 -4.79 3.58
N PRO A 274 6.14 -5.91 4.27
CA PRO A 274 6.37 -5.91 5.72
C PRO A 274 7.81 -5.45 6.08
N ASN A 275 8.65 -5.14 5.09
CA ASN A 275 10.08 -4.93 5.29
C ASN A 275 10.46 -3.45 5.40
N VAL A 276 11.59 -3.21 6.07
CA VAL A 276 12.33 -1.95 6.08
C VAL A 276 13.42 -2.00 5.01
N PHE A 277 13.60 -0.88 4.33
CA PHE A 277 14.61 -0.68 3.31
C PHE A 277 15.52 0.48 3.68
N TRP A 278 16.79 0.38 3.33
CA TRP A 278 17.68 1.52 3.25
C TRP A 278 17.46 2.22 1.92
N TRP A 279 16.95 3.43 1.96
CA TRP A 279 16.79 4.29 0.81
C TRP A 279 17.99 5.22 0.67
N ARG A 280 18.62 5.23 -0.51
CA ARG A 280 19.73 6.13 -0.84
C ARG A 280 19.72 6.49 -2.32
N ARG A 281 19.58 7.78 -2.64
CA ARG A 281 19.62 8.32 -4.01
C ARG A 281 18.68 7.58 -4.99
N GLY A 282 17.49 7.24 -4.51
CA GLY A 282 16.46 6.55 -5.30
C GLY A 282 16.61 5.04 -5.43
N ALA A 283 17.65 4.44 -4.83
CA ALA A 283 17.78 2.98 -4.70
C ALA A 283 17.33 2.53 -3.31
N MET A 284 16.72 1.34 -3.22
CA MET A 284 16.32 0.72 -1.95
C MET A 284 16.97 -0.65 -1.77
N THR A 285 17.70 -0.81 -0.66
CA THR A 285 18.26 -2.10 -0.22
C THR A 285 17.43 -2.64 0.92
N ARG A 286 16.97 -3.88 0.84
CA ARG A 286 16.17 -4.49 1.92
C ARG A 286 17.06 -4.74 3.15
N LEU A 287 16.63 -4.27 4.32
CA LEU A 287 17.37 -4.42 5.58
C LEU A 287 16.71 -5.39 6.55
N SER A 288 15.48 -5.80 6.31
CA SER A 288 14.77 -6.72 7.18
C SER A 288 14.09 -7.83 6.41
N GLU A 289 14.06 -9.00 7.02
CA GLU A 289 13.29 -10.14 6.56
C GLU A 289 12.53 -10.77 7.74
N PRO A 290 11.32 -11.32 7.51
CA PRO A 290 10.63 -12.11 8.52
C PRO A 290 11.50 -13.31 8.96
N ASP A 291 11.59 -13.57 10.27
CA ASP A 291 12.31 -14.72 10.82
C ASP A 291 11.51 -15.35 11.96
N GLY A 292 10.66 -16.33 11.62
CA GLY A 292 9.73 -16.95 12.58
C GLY A 292 8.78 -15.91 13.19
N ASP A 293 8.76 -15.83 14.52
CA ASP A 293 8.00 -14.82 15.29
C ASP A 293 8.77 -13.49 15.45
N GLY A 294 9.94 -13.37 14.83
CA GLY A 294 10.83 -12.23 14.91
C GLY A 294 11.13 -11.61 13.55
N LEU A 295 12.07 -10.68 13.58
CA LEU A 295 12.54 -9.99 12.39
C LEU A 295 14.06 -10.04 12.38
N ARG A 296 14.61 -10.56 11.29
CA ARG A 296 16.04 -10.62 11.08
C ARG A 296 16.47 -9.39 10.29
N VAL A 297 17.39 -8.63 10.88
CA VAL A 297 18.07 -7.54 10.18
C VAL A 297 19.17 -8.16 9.29
N VAL A 298 19.10 -7.86 7.99
CA VAL A 298 20.09 -8.26 6.99
C VAL A 298 20.78 -6.99 6.52
N VAL A 299 22.02 -6.81 6.95
CA VAL A 299 22.84 -5.66 6.56
C VAL A 299 23.91 -6.12 5.58
N ASP A 300 24.08 -5.39 4.49
CA ASP A 300 25.21 -5.55 3.60
C ASP A 300 26.43 -4.80 4.14
N LEU A 301 27.58 -4.98 3.47
CA LEU A 301 28.83 -4.33 3.87
C LEU A 301 28.73 -2.80 3.81
N GLU A 302 28.03 -2.24 2.81
CA GLU A 302 27.90 -0.78 2.69
C GLU A 302 27.10 -0.18 3.85
N PHE A 303 26.03 -0.83 4.28
CA PHE A 303 25.25 -0.39 5.43
C PHE A 303 26.03 -0.59 6.73
N GLN A 304 26.77 -1.69 6.87
CA GLN A 304 27.61 -1.92 8.05
C GLN A 304 28.71 -0.85 8.17
N ASP A 305 29.44 -0.56 7.10
CA ASP A 305 30.48 0.48 7.08
C ASP A 305 29.90 1.86 7.45
N MET A 306 28.67 2.15 7.00
CA MET A 306 27.94 3.36 7.38
C MET A 306 27.64 3.40 8.88
N LEU A 307 27.14 2.31 9.47
CA LEU A 307 26.90 2.24 10.91
C LEU A 307 28.19 2.42 11.73
N GLU A 308 29.28 1.78 11.33
CA GLU A 308 30.57 1.89 12.01
C GLU A 308 31.09 3.33 11.99
N ARG A 309 30.93 4.03 10.87
CA ARG A 309 31.28 5.46 10.77
C ARG A 309 30.42 6.33 11.69
N LEU A 310 29.10 6.13 11.72
CA LEU A 310 28.22 6.93 12.59
C LEU A 310 28.55 6.76 14.08
N VAL A 311 28.91 5.54 14.49
CA VAL A 311 29.33 5.26 15.88
C VAL A 311 30.69 5.92 16.20
N GLN A 312 31.60 5.96 15.24
CA GLN A 312 32.90 6.64 15.42
C GLN A 312 32.78 8.16 15.48
N ASP A 313 31.85 8.74 14.73
CA ASP A 313 31.60 10.19 14.71
C ASP A 313 30.95 10.70 16.02
N GLU A 314 30.34 9.80 16.82
CA GLU A 314 29.78 10.09 18.15
C GLU A 314 30.78 9.95 19.31
N ALA A 315 31.95 9.33 19.08
CA ALA A 315 32.96 9.01 20.11
C ALA A 315 34.02 10.11 20.30
#